data_AF-A0A6A3TPQ7-F1
#
_entry.id   AF-A0A6A3TPQ7-F1
#
_cell.length_a   1.000
_cell.length_b   1.000
_cell.length_c   1.000
_cell.angle_alpha   90.00
_cell.angle_beta   90.00
_cell.angle_gamma   90.00
#
_symmetry.space_group_name_H-M   'P 1'
#
loop_
_entity.id
_entity.type
_entity.pdbx_description
1 polymer ?
#
loop_
_entity_poly.entity_id
_entity_poly.type
_entity_poly.pdbx_seq_one_letter_code
_entity_poly.pdbx_strand_id
1 'polypeptide(L)'
;MTYGVKREDMAEFLKFLERDCVPLDYNELYKSRKIDSLNSLAGLIAFVRRETLDRGCYLVCAGQHRLDHCFVLVVWLHRGPLMAYDVWEEFEDPPCGMERLTNIKWINTVKAIYRIKEGPKPAPPRGKRLTKTEKKRARKAAVKSAKNAKKRAKKRSHG
;
A
#
# COMPACT_ATOMS: atom_id res chain seq x y z
N MET A 1 17.58 -29.60 -1.78
CA MET A 1 16.57 -28.78 -2.48
C MET A 1 16.12 -27.67 -1.56
N THR A 2 16.63 -26.46 -1.75
CA THR A 2 16.20 -25.27 -1.00
C THR A 2 14.97 -24.71 -1.70
N TYR A 3 13.79 -25.13 -1.24
CA TYR A 3 12.52 -24.47 -1.55
C TYR A 3 12.53 -23.14 -0.78
N GLY A 4 13.12 -22.14 -1.40
CA GLY A 4 13.28 -20.79 -0.89
C GLY A 4 12.59 -19.83 -1.84
N VAL A 5 11.87 -18.81 -1.32
CA VAL A 5 11.45 -17.70 -2.19
C VAL A 5 12.70 -17.11 -2.84
N LYS A 6 12.74 -17.11 -4.17
CA LYS A 6 13.85 -16.56 -4.94
C LYS A 6 13.66 -15.07 -5.19
N ARG A 7 14.72 -14.42 -5.65
CA ARG A 7 14.68 -12.98 -5.96
C ARG A 7 13.71 -12.68 -7.09
N GLU A 8 13.60 -13.60 -8.04
CA GLU A 8 12.70 -13.51 -9.18
C GLU A 8 11.24 -13.56 -8.73
N ASP A 9 10.89 -14.49 -7.83
CA ASP A 9 9.56 -14.62 -7.23
C ASP A 9 9.16 -13.33 -6.48
N MET A 10 10.10 -12.75 -5.71
CA MET A 10 9.88 -11.47 -5.02
C MET A 10 9.64 -10.32 -6.00
N ALA A 11 10.38 -10.27 -7.10
CA ALA A 11 10.24 -9.23 -8.11
C ALA A 11 8.90 -9.35 -8.87
N GLU A 12 8.47 -10.57 -9.17
CA GLU A 12 7.17 -10.83 -9.80
C GLU A 12 6.02 -10.44 -8.88
N PHE A 13 6.10 -10.80 -7.60
CA PHE A 13 5.12 -10.39 -6.60
C PHE A 13 5.00 -8.87 -6.47
N LEU A 14 6.11 -8.13 -6.50
CA LEU A 14 6.06 -6.67 -6.46
C LEU A 14 5.44 -6.06 -7.71
N LYS A 15 5.80 -6.56 -8.90
CA LYS A 15 5.19 -6.12 -10.17
C LYS A 15 3.69 -6.38 -10.18
N PHE A 16 3.26 -7.50 -9.61
CA PHE A 16 1.86 -7.85 -9.44
C PHE A 16 1.13 -6.84 -8.55
N LEU A 17 1.68 -6.53 -7.38
CA LEU A 17 1.11 -5.53 -6.47
C LEU A 17 1.06 -4.11 -7.08
N GLU A 18 2.06 -3.74 -7.89
CA GLU A 18 2.07 -2.49 -8.66
C GLU A 18 0.96 -2.45 -9.73
N ARG A 19 0.84 -3.53 -10.53
CA ARG A 19 -0.17 -3.64 -11.58
C ARG A 19 -1.58 -3.46 -11.02
N ASP A 20 -1.83 -4.06 -9.87
CA ASP A 20 -3.15 -4.10 -9.24
C ASP A 20 -3.36 -2.93 -8.26
N CYS A 21 -2.52 -1.89 -8.37
CA CYS A 21 -2.64 -0.60 -7.69
C CYS A 21 -2.78 -0.69 -6.16
N VAL A 22 -2.27 -1.77 -5.55
CA VAL A 22 -2.24 -1.93 -4.09
C VAL A 22 -1.45 -0.74 -3.54
N PRO A 23 -1.95 0.04 -2.57
CA PRO A 23 -1.36 1.31 -2.16
C PRO A 23 -0.11 1.10 -1.31
N LEU A 24 0.94 0.55 -1.91
CA LEU A 24 2.26 0.51 -1.31
C LEU A 24 3.09 1.67 -1.82
N ASP A 25 3.99 2.06 -0.95
CA ASP A 25 5.06 2.97 -1.21
C ASP A 25 6.15 2.22 -1.99
N TYR A 26 5.91 1.92 -3.28
CA TYR A 26 6.86 1.21 -4.13
C TYR A 26 7.91 2.16 -4.67
N ASN A 27 9.17 1.71 -4.72
CA ASN A 27 10.01 1.83 -5.92
C ASN A 27 11.28 1.01 -5.84
N GLU A 28 11.75 0.59 -4.65
CA GLU A 28 12.94 -0.27 -4.55
C GLU A 28 12.88 -1.22 -3.33
N LEU A 29 13.29 -2.49 -3.55
CA LEU A 29 13.66 -3.41 -2.47
C LEU A 29 15.01 -2.97 -1.91
N TYR A 30 15.06 -2.52 -0.66
CA TYR A 30 16.30 -2.11 0.00
C TYR A 30 16.68 -3.03 1.16
N LYS A 31 17.97 -2.97 1.56
CA LYS A 31 18.68 -3.72 2.62
C LYS A 31 17.84 -4.82 3.26
N SER A 32 18.12 -6.06 2.88
CA SER A 32 17.69 -7.20 3.67
C SER A 32 18.20 -7.02 5.10
N ARG A 33 17.29 -7.04 6.05
CA ARG A 33 17.72 -7.29 7.43
C ARG A 33 17.82 -8.80 7.55
N LYS A 34 19.04 -9.30 7.65
CA LYS A 34 19.25 -10.70 8.01
C LYS A 34 18.78 -10.85 9.45
N ILE A 35 17.77 -11.68 9.65
CA ILE A 35 17.25 -11.99 10.97
C ILE A 35 17.71 -13.41 11.27
N ASP A 36 18.21 -13.65 12.47
CA ASP A 36 18.35 -15.01 12.96
C ASP A 36 16.94 -15.59 13.00
N SER A 37 16.68 -16.60 12.16
CA SER A 37 15.35 -17.09 11.79
C SER A 37 14.34 -16.99 12.95
N LEU A 38 13.26 -16.22 12.76
CA LEU A 38 12.21 -16.13 13.77
C LEU A 38 11.31 -17.34 13.62
N ASN A 39 11.18 -18.16 14.66
CA ASN A 39 10.49 -19.45 14.59
C ASN A 39 8.99 -19.37 14.87
N SER A 40 8.37 -18.20 14.74
CA SER A 40 6.91 -18.04 14.89
C SER A 40 6.41 -16.65 14.45
N LEU A 41 5.11 -16.58 14.17
CA LEU A 41 4.35 -15.32 14.08
C LEU A 41 4.55 -14.42 15.30
N ALA A 42 4.52 -14.99 16.51
CA ALA A 42 4.74 -14.24 17.74
C ALA A 42 6.15 -13.63 17.78
N GLY A 43 7.16 -14.38 17.32
CA GLY A 43 8.53 -13.90 17.15
C GLY A 43 8.62 -12.71 16.17
N LEU A 44 7.91 -12.78 15.05
CA LEU A 44 7.80 -11.67 14.10
C LEU A 44 7.19 -10.42 14.73
N ILE A 45 6.05 -10.56 15.42
CA ILE A 45 5.38 -9.43 16.09
C ILE A 45 6.29 -8.81 17.14
N ALA A 46 6.94 -9.63 17.97
CA ALA A 46 7.87 -9.16 19.00
C ALA A 46 9.09 -8.45 18.39
N PHE A 47 9.64 -8.99 17.30
CA PHE A 47 10.74 -8.37 16.55
C PHE A 47 10.36 -6.99 16.04
N VAL A 48 9.24 -6.86 15.33
CA VAL A 48 8.78 -5.58 14.77
C VAL A 48 8.60 -4.53 15.86
N ARG A 49 8.06 -4.94 17.03
CA ARG A 49 7.84 -4.04 18.17
C ARG A 49 9.13 -3.66 18.89
N ARG A 50 10.07 -4.59 19.08
CA ARG A 50 11.34 -4.37 19.79
C ARG A 50 12.32 -3.56 18.95
N GLU A 51 12.47 -3.94 17.69
CA GLU A 51 13.47 -3.38 16.78
C GLU A 51 13.08 -2.01 16.22
N THR A 52 11.92 -1.48 16.64
CA THR A 52 11.39 -0.19 16.22
C THR A 52 11.51 0.00 14.71
N LEU A 53 11.04 -0.98 13.93
CA LEU A 53 11.02 -0.83 12.47
C LEU A 53 10.35 0.49 12.11
N ASP A 54 10.99 1.25 11.23
CA ASP A 54 10.45 2.51 10.73
C ASP A 54 9.07 2.27 10.12
N ARG A 55 8.22 3.30 10.14
CA ARG A 55 6.98 3.31 9.37
C ARG A 55 7.27 2.98 7.90
N GLY A 56 6.43 2.12 7.32
CA GLY A 56 6.50 1.75 5.90
C GLY A 56 6.04 0.32 5.62
N CYS A 57 6.28 -0.12 4.39
CA CYS A 57 5.95 -1.45 3.90
C CYS A 57 7.19 -2.33 3.87
N TYR A 58 7.03 -3.61 4.21
CA TYR A 58 8.10 -4.59 4.27
C TYR A 58 7.69 -5.88 3.59
N LEU A 59 8.51 -6.39 2.67
CA LEU A 59 8.33 -7.72 2.11
C LEU A 59 8.88 -8.74 3.11
N VAL A 60 8.04 -9.67 3.56
CA VAL A 60 8.40 -10.71 4.51
C VAL A 60 8.43 -12.04 3.79
N CYS A 61 9.57 -12.71 3.79
CA CYS A 61 9.68 -14.10 3.35
C CYS A 61 9.51 -15.01 4.56
N ALA A 62 8.43 -15.77 4.57
CA ALA A 62 8.12 -16.70 5.64
C ALA A 62 7.81 -18.09 5.07
N GLY A 63 7.85 -19.10 5.92
CA GLY A 63 7.55 -20.45 5.50
C GLY A 63 6.83 -21.27 6.56
N GLN A 64 6.08 -22.25 6.07
CA GLN A 64 5.48 -23.33 6.83
C GLN A 64 6.09 -24.65 6.35
N HIS A 65 6.86 -25.32 7.20
CA HIS A 65 7.57 -26.56 6.86
C HIS A 65 8.50 -26.42 5.64
N ARG A 66 8.07 -26.91 4.47
CA ARG A 66 8.84 -26.90 3.20
C ARG A 66 8.33 -25.86 2.19
N LEU A 67 7.27 -25.14 2.51
CA LEU A 67 6.67 -24.14 1.63
C LEU A 67 7.08 -22.75 2.11
N ASP A 68 7.65 -21.98 1.19
CA ASP A 68 7.98 -20.58 1.41
C ASP A 68 6.98 -19.70 0.65
N HIS A 69 6.54 -18.64 1.31
CA HIS A 69 5.60 -17.66 0.79
C HIS A 69 6.05 -16.25 1.19
N CYS A 70 5.56 -15.25 0.47
CA CYS A 70 5.86 -13.85 0.74
C CYS A 70 4.60 -13.03 0.84
N PHE A 71 4.60 -12.12 1.81
CA PHE A 71 3.52 -11.18 2.03
C PHE A 71 4.09 -9.79 2.34
N VAL A 72 3.27 -8.75 2.23
CA VAL A 72 3.70 -7.39 2.59
C VAL A 72 3.18 -7.04 3.98
N LEU A 73 4.10 -6.78 4.90
CA LEU A 73 3.83 -6.24 6.22
C LEU A 73 3.78 -4.70 6.15
N VAL A 74 2.74 -4.10 6.72
CA VAL A 74 2.56 -2.65 6.83
C VAL A 74 2.74 -2.21 8.28
N VAL A 75 3.72 -1.34 8.52
CA VAL A 75 4.05 -0.76 9.82
C VAL A 75 3.64 0.71 9.82
N TRP A 76 2.59 1.05 10.58
CA TRP A 76 2.07 2.43 10.65
C TRP A 76 2.65 3.24 11.82
N LEU A 77 2.43 2.76 13.04
CA LEU A 77 2.85 3.37 14.32
C LEU A 77 3.24 2.25 15.29
N HIS A 78 4.25 2.47 16.14
CA HIS A 78 4.80 1.46 17.06
C HIS A 78 3.78 0.82 18.03
N ARG A 79 2.54 1.32 18.10
CA ARG A 79 1.46 0.80 18.97
C ARG A 79 0.17 0.37 18.24
N GLY A 80 0.09 0.54 16.92
CA GLY A 80 -1.08 0.12 16.14
C GLY A 80 -1.10 -1.40 15.88
N PRO A 81 -2.24 -1.93 15.37
CA PRO A 81 -2.24 -3.29 14.82
C PRO A 81 -1.27 -3.37 13.64
N LEU A 82 -0.51 -4.47 13.58
CA LEU A 82 0.31 -4.79 12.42
C LEU A 82 -0.62 -5.36 11.34
N MET A 83 -0.57 -4.78 10.15
CA MET A 83 -1.41 -5.17 9.02
C MET A 83 -0.54 -5.84 7.95
N ALA A 84 -1.13 -6.71 7.15
CA ALA A 84 -0.43 -7.40 6.09
C ALA A 84 -1.33 -7.62 4.87
N TYR A 85 -0.70 -7.60 3.70
CA TYR A 85 -1.27 -8.03 2.42
C TYR A 85 -0.77 -9.46 2.14
N ASP A 86 -1.64 -10.43 2.40
CA ASP A 86 -1.42 -11.88 2.19
C ASP A 86 -2.60 -12.52 1.43
N VAL A 87 -3.79 -11.93 1.56
CA VAL A 87 -5.02 -12.44 0.96
C VAL A 87 -5.24 -11.86 -0.43
N TRP A 88 -5.55 -12.74 -1.37
CA TRP A 88 -5.98 -12.38 -2.71
C TRP A 88 -7.45 -12.73 -2.93
N GLU A 89 -8.25 -11.72 -3.24
CA GLU A 89 -9.67 -11.83 -3.60
C GLU A 89 -9.86 -11.28 -5.01
N GLU A 90 -9.97 -12.19 -5.99
CA GLU A 90 -10.03 -11.88 -7.44
C GLU A 90 -11.16 -10.90 -7.82
N PHE A 91 -12.19 -10.78 -6.99
CA PHE A 91 -13.38 -9.96 -7.24
C PHE A 91 -13.38 -8.60 -6.52
N GLU A 92 -12.37 -8.33 -5.69
CA GLU A 92 -12.24 -7.05 -4.97
C GLU A 92 -11.36 -6.05 -5.74
N ASP A 93 -11.54 -4.75 -5.48
CA ASP A 93 -10.72 -3.67 -6.04
C ASP A 93 -10.18 -2.74 -4.91
N PRO A 94 -8.89 -2.85 -4.52
CA PRO A 94 -7.88 -3.72 -5.10
C PRO A 94 -8.06 -5.19 -4.67
N PRO A 95 -7.72 -6.15 -5.53
CA PRO A 95 -7.87 -7.59 -5.27
C PRO A 95 -6.96 -8.14 -4.15
N CYS A 96 -6.11 -7.31 -3.56
CA CYS A 96 -5.29 -7.69 -2.43
C CYS A 96 -5.88 -7.15 -1.12
N GLY A 97 -6.48 -8.06 -0.36
CA GLY A 97 -7.07 -7.77 0.94
C GLY A 97 -6.00 -7.48 2.00
N MET A 98 -6.21 -6.41 2.77
CA MET A 98 -5.39 -6.11 3.94
C MET A 98 -6.00 -6.74 5.19
N GLU A 99 -5.26 -7.58 5.89
CA GLU A 99 -5.70 -8.20 7.14
C GLU A 99 -4.74 -7.97 8.30
N ARG A 100 -5.17 -8.32 9.51
CA ARG A 100 -4.29 -8.24 10.68
C ARG A 100 -3.24 -9.33 10.57
N LEU A 101 -1.98 -8.99 10.86
CA LEU A 101 -0.89 -9.97 10.89
C LEU A 101 -1.20 -11.15 11.82
N THR A 102 -1.97 -10.94 12.89
CA THR A 102 -2.42 -11.99 13.83
C THR A 102 -3.31 -13.06 13.19
N ASN A 103 -3.90 -12.79 12.03
CA ASN A 103 -4.75 -13.72 11.31
C ASN A 103 -3.95 -14.67 10.39
N ILE A 104 -2.69 -14.33 10.08
CA ILE A 104 -1.80 -15.11 9.23
C ILE A 104 -1.18 -16.27 10.02
N LYS A 105 -1.96 -17.33 10.22
CA LYS A 105 -1.62 -18.45 11.14
C LYS A 105 -0.60 -19.45 10.57
N TRP A 106 -0.28 -19.39 9.29
CA TRP A 106 0.62 -20.35 8.64
C TRP A 106 2.12 -20.08 8.92
N ILE A 107 2.47 -18.90 9.45
CA ILE A 107 3.87 -18.48 9.66
C ILE A 107 4.53 -19.27 10.79
N ASN A 108 5.37 -20.25 10.42
CA ASN A 108 6.22 -21.00 11.35
C ASN A 108 7.66 -20.49 11.37
N THR A 109 8.15 -19.94 10.25
CA THR A 109 9.51 -19.40 10.17
C THR A 109 9.51 -18.12 9.37
N VAL A 110 10.26 -17.11 9.82
CA VAL A 110 10.58 -15.92 9.02
C VAL A 110 12.04 -15.98 8.63
N LYS A 111 12.28 -15.97 7.32
CA LYS A 111 13.61 -16.13 6.72
C LYS A 111 14.25 -14.79 6.39
N ALA A 112 13.45 -13.81 5.98
CA ALA A 112 13.94 -12.49 5.62
C ALA A 112 12.85 -11.43 5.74
N ILE A 113 13.28 -10.19 5.99
CA ILE A 113 12.45 -8.99 5.91
C ILE A 113 13.21 -7.95 5.09
N TYR A 114 12.56 -7.42 4.06
CA TYR A 114 13.08 -6.38 3.17
C TYR A 114 12.21 -5.14 3.30
N ARG A 115 12.83 -3.96 3.41
CA ARG A 115 12.06 -2.71 3.38
C ARG A 115 11.72 -2.38 1.93
N ILE A 116 10.44 -2.10 1.67
CA ILE A 116 9.96 -1.54 0.42
C ILE A 116 10.02 -0.02 0.59
N LYS A 117 10.85 0.65 -0.21
CA LYS A 117 11.04 2.09 -0.09
C LYS A 117 9.99 2.86 -0.88
N GLU A 118 9.43 3.90 -0.25
CA GLU A 118 8.68 4.99 -0.90
C GLU A 118 9.35 5.43 -2.20
N GLY A 119 8.65 5.23 -3.29
CA GLY A 119 8.95 5.90 -4.53
C GLY A 119 8.58 7.37 -4.53
N PRO A 120 9.11 8.17 -5.47
CA PRO A 120 8.42 9.37 -5.91
C PRO A 120 6.92 9.07 -6.03
N LYS A 121 6.13 9.76 -5.20
CA LYS A 121 4.67 9.73 -5.28
C LYS A 121 4.28 9.86 -6.74
N PRO A 122 3.44 8.97 -7.29
CA PRO A 122 2.91 9.16 -8.63
C PRO A 122 2.35 10.58 -8.67
N ALA A 123 2.82 11.37 -9.64
CA ALA A 123 2.32 12.72 -9.80
C ALA A 123 0.80 12.62 -9.89
N PRO A 124 0.04 13.48 -9.18
CA PRO A 124 -1.42 13.44 -9.25
C PRO A 124 -1.80 13.39 -10.73
N PRO A 125 -2.74 12.50 -11.14
CA PRO A 125 -3.07 12.31 -12.54
C PRO A 125 -3.28 13.68 -13.14
N ARG A 126 -2.40 14.08 -14.09
CA ARG A 126 -2.47 15.39 -14.72
C ARG A 126 -3.89 15.51 -15.24
N GLY A 127 -4.70 16.33 -14.57
CA GLY A 127 -6.13 16.42 -14.86
C GLY A 127 -6.32 16.54 -16.35
N LYS A 128 -7.28 15.77 -16.89
CA LYS A 128 -7.55 15.66 -18.33
C LYS A 128 -7.38 17.04 -18.97
N ARG A 129 -6.38 17.20 -19.84
CA ARG A 129 -6.06 18.50 -20.44
C ARG A 129 -7.27 18.97 -21.22
N LEU A 130 -8.06 19.85 -20.61
CA LEU A 130 -9.28 20.37 -21.21
C LEU A 130 -8.93 20.95 -22.58
N THR A 131 -9.61 20.48 -23.60
CA THR A 131 -9.56 21.04 -24.95
C THR A 131 -9.94 22.53 -24.91
N LYS A 132 -9.57 23.30 -25.94
CA LYS A 132 -9.95 24.73 -26.03
C LYS A 132 -11.46 24.93 -25.83
N THR A 133 -12.27 24.00 -26.34
CA THR A 133 -13.73 23.99 -26.21
C THR A 133 -14.19 23.75 -24.78
N GLU A 134 -13.62 22.76 -24.10
CA GLU A 134 -13.95 22.46 -22.69
C GLU A 134 -13.55 23.59 -21.75
N LYS A 135 -12.37 24.22 -21.96
CA LYS A 135 -11.96 25.43 -21.22
C LYS A 135 -12.96 26.58 -21.40
N LYS A 136 -13.46 26.79 -22.64
CA LYS A 136 -14.46 27.82 -22.93
C LYS A 136 -15.80 27.52 -22.25
N ARG A 137 -16.22 26.25 -22.21
CA ARG A 137 -17.44 25.82 -21.50
C ARG A 137 -17.30 25.98 -19.98
N ALA A 138 -16.18 25.55 -19.40
CA ALA A 138 -15.90 25.70 -17.97
C ALA A 138 -15.89 27.18 -17.53
N ARG A 139 -15.27 28.06 -18.33
CA ARG A 139 -15.27 29.52 -18.06
C ARG A 139 -16.68 30.11 -18.09
N LYS A 140 -17.51 29.71 -19.06
CA LYS A 140 -18.92 30.14 -19.14
C LYS A 140 -19.73 29.64 -17.95
N ALA A 141 -19.53 28.38 -17.54
CA ALA A 141 -20.19 27.79 -16.38
C ALA A 141 -19.82 28.53 -15.09
N ALA A 142 -18.52 28.81 -14.86
CA ALA A 142 -18.04 29.55 -13.70
C ALA A 142 -18.63 30.97 -13.62
N VAL A 143 -18.69 31.68 -14.76
CA VAL A 143 -19.32 33.02 -14.82
C VAL A 143 -20.81 32.96 -14.50
N LYS A 144 -21.52 31.94 -14.99
CA LYS A 144 -22.95 31.75 -14.69
C LYS A 144 -23.16 31.45 -13.20
N SER A 145 -22.35 30.58 -12.62
CA SER A 145 -22.40 30.26 -11.19
C SER A 145 -22.10 31.48 -10.31
N ALA A 146 -21.12 32.30 -10.66
CA ALA A 146 -20.81 33.53 -9.93
C ALA A 146 -21.95 34.57 -10.00
N LYS A 147 -22.61 34.71 -11.16
CA LYS A 147 -23.79 35.57 -11.30
C LYS A 147 -24.97 35.06 -10.47
N ASN A 148 -25.20 33.75 -10.47
CA ASN A 148 -26.25 33.13 -9.66
C ASN A 148 -25.98 33.26 -8.15
N ALA A 149 -24.72 33.13 -7.72
CA ALA A 149 -24.32 33.32 -6.34
C ALA A 149 -24.54 34.77 -5.88
N LYS A 150 -24.16 35.77 -6.69
CA LYS A 150 -24.43 37.19 -6.41
C LYS A 150 -25.93 37.49 -6.32
N LYS A 151 -26.74 36.90 -7.21
CA LYS A 151 -28.20 37.06 -7.19
C LYS A 151 -28.84 36.42 -5.94
N ARG A 152 -28.34 35.25 -5.51
CA ARG A 152 -28.76 34.60 -4.26
C ARG A 152 -28.36 35.42 -3.03
N ALA A 153 -27.15 35.98 -2.99
CA ALA A 153 -26.70 36.83 -1.89
C ALA A 153 -27.56 38.10 -1.77
N LYS A 154 -27.88 38.76 -2.88
CA LYS A 154 -28.75 39.96 -2.89
C LYS A 154 -30.20 39.67 -2.48
N LYS A 155 -30.71 38.47 -2.72
CA LYS A 155 -32.04 38.05 -2.22
C LYS A 155 -32.06 37.77 -0.72
N ARG A 156 -30.94 37.42 -0.11
CA ARG A 156 -30.84 37.12 1.34
C ARG A 156 -30.64 38.38 2.20
N SER A 157 -30.32 39.52 1.60
CA SER A 157 -30.10 40.79 2.31
C SER A 157 -31.34 41.69 2.40
N HIS A 158 -32.49 41.26 1.86
CA HIS A 158 -33.77 42.01 1.87
C HIS A 158 -34.94 41.15 2.37
N GLY A 159 -34.64 40.09 3.14
CA GLY A 159 -35.62 39.24 3.80
C GLY A 159 -35.40 39.28 5.30
#